data_AF-A0A9P3MFD0-F1
#
_entry.id   AF-A0A9P3MFD0-F1
#
_cell.length_a   1.000
_cell.length_b   1.000
_cell.length_c   1.000
_cell.angle_alpha   90.00
_cell.angle_beta   90.00
_cell.angle_gamma   90.00
#
_symmetry.space_group_name_H-M   'P 1'
#
loop_
_entity.id
_entity.type
_entity.pdbx_description
1 polymer ?
#
loop_
_entity_poly.entity_id
_entity_poly.type
_entity_poly.pdbx_seq_one_letter_code
_entity_poly.pdbx_strand_id
1 'polypeptide(L)'
;MASSSKAYLAAYNLAQATGWAVALAAMLHSAATTASIAGAFHVAWPLVYACQFASILETVHAATGLVRSGVAAPLVQWVGRSFVLFAVVGRTPALHAHAALFVLLAVWCCSEVIRYPQYALSLLGTCPAALTWLRYSAFIPLYPIGMFGGEMVLIYLSLPFVKAEQPLAFVFNRLPFDYYHVLMVILAAYPLFWLHLYTHMFRQRRAKLFPKSRAGGKKAHKAVAIVPLSPDMFAETTADRPAPAAAAAAVASKDGGALPSISHFHSSGATRLRPAAAAAAGRS
;
A
#
# COMPACT_ATOMS: atom_id res chain seq x y z
N MET A 1 -13.48 -11.81 -20.83
CA MET A 1 -12.01 -11.78 -20.60
C MET A 1 -11.40 -12.75 -21.58
N ALA A 2 -10.47 -12.27 -22.41
CA ALA A 2 -9.78 -13.09 -23.40
C ALA A 2 -8.97 -14.23 -22.73
N SER A 3 -8.70 -15.30 -23.47
CA SER A 3 -7.92 -16.45 -22.95
C SER A 3 -6.52 -16.02 -22.49
N SER A 4 -5.85 -15.15 -23.25
CA SER A 4 -4.54 -14.58 -22.91
C SER A 4 -4.55 -13.80 -21.59
N SER A 5 -5.57 -12.96 -21.37
CA SER A 5 -5.74 -12.22 -20.11
C SER A 5 -5.91 -13.15 -18.90
N LYS A 6 -6.67 -14.25 -19.06
CA LYS A 6 -6.82 -15.25 -18.00
C LYS A 6 -5.51 -15.97 -17.70
N ALA A 7 -4.77 -16.38 -18.74
CA ALA A 7 -3.48 -17.05 -18.60
C ALA A 7 -2.45 -16.15 -17.90
N TYR A 8 -2.37 -14.88 -18.31
CA TYR A 8 -1.53 -13.88 -17.65
C TYR A 8 -1.88 -13.72 -16.17
N LEU A 9 -3.16 -13.51 -15.83
CA LEU A 9 -3.57 -13.34 -14.44
C LEU A 9 -3.32 -14.61 -13.62
N ALA A 10 -3.54 -15.80 -14.19
CA ALA A 10 -3.23 -17.06 -13.52
C ALA A 10 -1.73 -17.17 -13.22
N ALA A 11 -0.87 -16.87 -14.21
CA ALA A 11 0.58 -16.87 -14.04
C ALA A 11 1.04 -15.83 -12.99
N TYR A 12 0.50 -14.62 -13.02
CA TYR A 12 0.77 -13.58 -12.01
C TYR A 12 0.42 -14.06 -10.59
N ASN A 13 -0.78 -14.60 -10.41
CA ASN A 13 -1.21 -15.09 -9.10
C ASN A 13 -0.36 -16.29 -8.64
N LEU A 14 0.00 -17.22 -9.53
CA LEU A 14 0.87 -18.34 -9.17
C LEU A 14 2.28 -17.86 -8.79
N ALA A 15 2.86 -16.91 -9.55
CA ALA A 15 4.16 -16.34 -9.23
C ALA A 15 4.17 -15.65 -7.86
N GLN A 16 3.15 -14.84 -7.57
CA GLN A 16 2.99 -14.24 -6.25
C GLN A 16 2.81 -15.30 -5.16
N ALA A 17 1.97 -16.32 -5.37
CA ALA A 17 1.78 -17.41 -4.41
C ALA A 17 3.10 -18.11 -4.08
N THR A 18 3.90 -18.43 -5.10
CA THR A 18 5.22 -19.04 -4.93
C THR A 18 6.17 -18.12 -4.16
N GLY A 19 6.23 -16.83 -4.50
CA GLY A 19 7.10 -15.87 -3.81
C GLY A 19 6.80 -15.77 -2.31
N TRP A 20 5.52 -15.63 -1.94
CA TRP A 20 5.10 -15.58 -0.53
C TRP A 20 5.28 -16.92 0.19
N ALA A 21 5.05 -18.05 -0.49
CA ALA A 21 5.26 -19.38 0.08
C ALA A 21 6.74 -19.65 0.38
N VAL A 22 7.63 -19.31 -0.56
CA VAL A 22 9.09 -19.46 -0.37
C VAL A 22 9.58 -18.53 0.73
N ALA A 23 9.08 -17.29 0.79
CA ALA A 23 9.41 -16.38 1.89
C ALA A 23 9.02 -16.96 3.27
N LEU A 24 7.80 -17.50 3.39
CA LEU A 24 7.35 -18.15 4.62
C LEU A 24 8.21 -19.37 4.99
N ALA A 25 8.46 -20.24 4.02
CA ALA A 25 9.27 -21.45 4.23
C ALA A 25 10.70 -21.10 4.66
N ALA A 26 11.33 -20.10 4.00
CA ALA A 26 12.66 -19.64 4.35
C ALA A 26 12.72 -19.07 5.78
N MET A 27 11.72 -18.27 6.17
CA MET A 27 11.62 -17.74 7.54
C MET A 27 11.50 -18.85 8.59
N LEU A 28 10.57 -19.79 8.38
CA LEU A 28 10.31 -20.87 9.32
C LEU A 28 11.52 -21.82 9.40
N HIS A 29 12.15 -22.11 8.27
CA HIS A 29 13.36 -22.92 8.22
C HIS A 29 14.51 -22.25 8.96
N SER A 30 14.76 -20.95 8.73
CA SER A 30 15.80 -20.20 9.43
C SER A 30 15.55 -20.15 10.94
N ALA A 31 14.30 -19.94 11.37
CA ALA A 31 13.95 -19.94 12.78
C ALA A 31 14.15 -21.31 13.44
N ALA A 32 13.80 -22.39 12.74
CA ALA A 32 13.98 -23.75 13.24
C ALA A 32 15.45 -24.17 13.32
N THR A 33 16.28 -23.82 12.33
CA THR A 33 17.69 -24.23 12.28
C THR A 33 18.59 -23.42 13.22
N THR A 34 18.27 -22.14 13.44
CA THR A 34 19.06 -21.26 14.31
C THR A 34 18.52 -21.16 15.73
N ALA A 35 17.35 -21.76 16.00
CA ALA A 35 16.57 -21.56 17.23
C ALA A 35 16.37 -20.07 17.58
N SER A 36 16.32 -19.20 16.57
CA SER A 36 16.24 -17.75 16.72
C SER A 36 15.48 -17.09 15.57
N ILE A 37 14.70 -16.07 15.87
CA ILE A 37 13.94 -15.31 14.87
C ILE A 37 14.72 -14.12 14.29
N ALA A 38 15.90 -13.81 14.83
CA ALA A 38 16.66 -12.62 14.44
C ALA A 38 17.09 -12.64 12.96
N GLY A 39 17.39 -13.82 12.39
CA GLY A 39 17.76 -13.98 10.99
C GLY A 39 16.58 -14.07 10.01
N ALA A 40 15.36 -14.27 10.52
CA ALA A 40 14.19 -14.59 9.69
C ALA A 40 13.81 -13.44 8.75
N PHE A 41 13.97 -12.19 9.20
CA PHE A 41 13.73 -11.02 8.34
C PHE A 41 14.63 -11.02 7.11
N HIS A 42 15.94 -11.22 7.30
CA HIS A 42 16.92 -11.10 6.22
C HIS A 42 16.72 -12.15 5.12
N VAL A 43 16.28 -13.36 5.48
CA VAL A 43 16.01 -14.43 4.50
C VAL A 43 14.70 -14.22 3.74
N ALA A 44 13.67 -13.63 4.37
CA ALA A 44 12.38 -13.36 3.72
C ALA A 44 12.35 -12.05 2.93
N TRP A 45 13.07 -11.04 3.41
CA TRP A 45 12.95 -9.66 2.95
C TRP A 45 13.05 -9.51 1.43
N PRO A 46 14.02 -10.13 0.70
CA PRO A 46 14.11 -9.97 -0.75
C PRO A 46 12.83 -10.39 -1.48
N LEU A 47 12.23 -11.52 -1.06
CA LEU A 47 11.01 -12.04 -1.68
C LEU A 47 9.78 -11.23 -1.27
N VAL A 48 9.65 -10.90 0.01
CA VAL A 48 8.57 -10.04 0.52
C VAL A 48 8.60 -8.68 -0.18
N TYR A 49 9.78 -8.09 -0.32
CA TYR A 49 10.00 -6.82 -1.02
C TYR A 49 9.53 -6.91 -2.47
N ALA A 50 10.03 -7.91 -3.21
CA ALA A 50 9.69 -8.09 -4.62
C ALA A 50 8.18 -8.33 -4.83
N CYS A 51 7.58 -9.19 -4.01
CA CYS A 51 6.17 -9.52 -4.10
C CYS A 51 5.26 -8.34 -3.72
N GLN A 52 5.61 -7.61 -2.66
CA GLN A 52 4.90 -6.39 -2.25
C GLN A 52 4.97 -5.34 -3.35
N PHE A 53 6.16 -5.09 -3.92
CA PHE A 53 6.31 -4.14 -5.00
C PHE A 53 5.47 -4.56 -6.22
N ALA A 54 5.56 -5.82 -6.64
CA ALA A 54 4.78 -6.36 -7.75
C ALA A 54 3.26 -6.27 -7.53
N SER A 55 2.78 -6.27 -6.27
CA SER A 55 1.35 -6.18 -5.97
C SER A 55 0.70 -4.85 -6.34
N ILE A 56 1.48 -3.80 -6.67
CA ILE A 56 0.94 -2.59 -7.32
C ILE A 56 0.20 -2.93 -8.62
N LEU A 57 0.61 -4.01 -9.31
CA LEU A 57 -0.02 -4.46 -10.54
C LEU A 57 -1.49 -4.80 -10.33
N GLU A 58 -1.94 -5.18 -9.13
CA GLU A 58 -3.36 -5.41 -8.87
C GLU A 58 -4.19 -4.13 -9.00
N THR A 59 -3.61 -3.01 -8.59
CA THR A 59 -4.21 -1.68 -8.79
C THR A 59 -4.25 -1.35 -10.28
N VAL A 60 -3.18 -1.65 -11.01
CA VAL A 60 -3.11 -1.44 -12.47
C VAL A 60 -4.11 -2.33 -13.21
N HIS A 61 -4.27 -3.60 -12.82
CA HIS A 61 -5.23 -4.52 -13.41
C HIS A 61 -6.66 -4.05 -13.19
N ALA A 62 -6.97 -3.48 -12.01
CA ALA A 62 -8.27 -2.87 -11.74
C ALA A 62 -8.47 -1.59 -12.59
N ALA A 63 -7.45 -0.71 -12.65
CA ALA A 63 -7.54 0.58 -13.34
C ALA A 63 -7.69 0.44 -14.86
N THR A 64 -7.04 -0.57 -15.45
CA THR A 64 -7.13 -0.90 -16.88
C THR A 64 -8.38 -1.70 -17.25
N GLY A 65 -9.21 -2.09 -16.25
CA GLY A 65 -10.38 -2.93 -16.46
C GLY A 65 -10.05 -4.40 -16.78
N LEU A 66 -8.79 -4.82 -16.65
CA LEU A 66 -8.37 -6.22 -16.80
C LEU A 66 -9.08 -7.11 -15.77
N VAL A 67 -9.28 -6.60 -14.55
CA VAL A 67 -10.11 -7.22 -13.52
C VAL A 67 -11.31 -6.33 -13.20
N ARG A 68 -12.50 -6.93 -13.13
CA ARG A 68 -13.75 -6.24 -12.77
C ARG A 68 -13.84 -5.99 -11.26
N SER A 69 -13.00 -5.08 -10.76
CA SER A 69 -12.96 -4.64 -9.36
C SER A 69 -12.67 -3.15 -9.27
N GLY A 70 -13.04 -2.51 -8.15
CA GLY A 70 -12.67 -1.12 -7.89
C GLY A 70 -11.16 -0.95 -7.65
N VAL A 71 -10.61 0.20 -8.03
CA VAL A 71 -9.17 0.53 -7.95
C VAL A 71 -8.73 0.90 -6.53
N ALA A 72 -9.60 1.57 -5.76
CA ALA A 72 -9.22 2.10 -4.45
C ALA A 72 -8.82 1.02 -3.45
N ALA A 73 -9.49 -0.14 -3.50
CA ALA A 73 -9.26 -1.25 -2.61
C ALA A 73 -7.82 -1.82 -2.65
N PRO A 74 -7.32 -2.32 -3.80
CA PRO A 74 -5.95 -2.79 -3.89
C PRO A 74 -4.93 -1.67 -3.67
N LEU A 75 -5.26 -0.42 -4.05
CA LEU A 75 -4.36 0.71 -3.82
C LEU A 75 -4.16 1.00 -2.33
N VAL A 76 -5.23 1.11 -1.55
CA VAL A 76 -5.15 1.36 -0.10
C VAL A 76 -4.43 0.22 0.61
N GLN A 77 -4.69 -1.04 0.21
CA GLN A 77 -3.97 -2.19 0.75
C GLN A 77 -2.48 -2.14 0.43
N TRP A 78 -2.13 -1.80 -0.81
CA TRP A 78 -0.74 -1.66 -1.24
C TRP A 78 -0.04 -0.53 -0.48
N VAL A 79 -0.65 0.66 -0.40
CA VAL A 79 -0.10 1.82 0.29
C VAL A 79 0.12 1.51 1.78
N GLY A 80 -0.87 0.93 2.46
CA GLY A 80 -0.76 0.61 3.89
C GLY A 80 0.39 -0.34 4.20
N ARG A 81 0.50 -1.43 3.44
CA ARG A 81 1.58 -2.43 3.64
C ARG A 81 2.95 -1.90 3.22
N SER A 82 3.02 -1.17 2.11
CA SER A 82 4.24 -0.52 1.65
C SER A 82 4.74 0.54 2.64
N PHE A 83 3.83 1.26 3.29
CA PHE A 83 4.17 2.19 4.36
C PHE A 83 4.86 1.47 5.54
N VAL A 84 4.26 0.39 6.05
CA VAL A 84 4.85 -0.38 7.16
C VAL A 84 6.21 -0.97 6.76
N LEU A 85 6.34 -1.57 5.58
CA LEU A 85 7.61 -2.16 5.16
C LEU A 85 8.70 -1.13 4.88
N PHE A 86 8.40 -0.05 4.15
CA PHE A 86 9.43 0.84 3.62
C PHE A 86 9.67 2.07 4.48
N ALA A 87 8.61 2.65 5.05
CA ALA A 87 8.71 3.86 5.87
C ALA A 87 9.00 3.54 7.33
N VAL A 88 8.49 2.41 7.85
CA VAL A 88 8.71 2.02 9.25
C VAL A 88 9.88 1.04 9.36
N VAL A 89 9.73 -0.18 8.83
CA VAL A 89 10.74 -1.26 8.96
C VAL A 89 12.02 -0.92 8.20
N GLY A 90 11.90 -0.48 6.95
CA GLY A 90 13.05 -0.14 6.10
C GLY A 90 13.84 1.07 6.59
N ARG A 91 13.26 1.92 7.45
CA ARG A 91 13.94 3.07 8.04
C ARG A 91 14.44 2.83 9.45
N THR A 92 14.09 1.71 10.07
CA THR A 92 14.41 1.44 11.48
C THR A 92 15.09 0.09 11.61
N PRO A 93 16.42 0.00 11.41
CA PRO A 93 17.16 -1.27 11.50
C PRO A 93 16.97 -2.01 12.83
N ALA A 94 16.75 -1.27 13.93
CA ALA A 94 16.48 -1.84 15.25
C ALA A 94 15.25 -2.78 15.28
N LEU A 95 14.32 -2.66 14.33
CA LEU A 95 13.15 -3.52 14.24
C LEU A 95 13.45 -4.89 13.63
N HIS A 96 14.56 -5.05 12.90
CA HIS A 96 14.80 -6.22 12.04
C HIS A 96 14.93 -7.54 12.83
N ALA A 97 15.35 -7.46 14.09
CA ALA A 97 15.45 -8.60 14.99
C ALA A 97 14.23 -8.77 15.92
N HIS A 98 13.24 -7.86 15.86
CA HIS A 98 12.14 -7.84 16.81
C HIS A 98 11.06 -8.88 16.48
N ALA A 99 10.50 -9.52 17.51
CA ALA A 99 9.48 -10.58 17.34
C ALA A 99 8.22 -10.10 16.59
N ALA A 100 7.81 -8.85 16.81
CA ALA A 100 6.68 -8.24 16.10
C ALA A 100 6.86 -8.26 14.56
N LEU A 101 8.10 -8.11 14.07
CA LEU A 101 8.38 -8.16 12.63
C LEU A 101 8.23 -9.58 12.09
N PHE A 102 8.73 -10.57 12.84
CA PHE A 102 8.55 -11.98 12.50
C PHE A 102 7.06 -12.34 12.41
N VAL A 103 6.27 -11.95 13.44
CA VAL A 103 4.82 -12.17 13.47
C VAL A 103 4.13 -11.49 12.29
N LEU A 104 4.46 -10.23 12.02
CA LEU A 104 3.88 -9.48 10.90
C LEU A 104 4.12 -10.19 9.57
N LEU A 105 5.38 -10.52 9.28
CA LEU A 105 5.75 -11.17 8.02
C LEU A 105 5.13 -12.55 7.88
N ALA A 106 5.11 -13.35 8.96
CA ALA A 106 4.45 -14.66 8.95
C ALA A 106 2.95 -14.55 8.66
N VAL A 107 2.25 -13.62 9.32
CA VAL A 107 0.82 -13.37 9.10
C VAL A 107 0.56 -12.93 7.65
N TRP A 108 1.38 -12.02 7.15
CA TRP A 108 1.28 -11.55 5.77
C TRP A 108 1.49 -12.68 4.78
N CYS A 109 2.58 -13.45 4.90
CA CYS A 109 2.82 -14.60 4.04
C CYS A 109 1.66 -15.61 4.10
N CYS A 110 1.17 -15.96 5.30
CA CYS A 110 0.02 -16.84 5.46
C CYS A 110 -1.22 -16.31 4.71
N SER A 111 -1.51 -15.01 4.81
CA SER A 111 -2.64 -14.40 4.10
C SER A 111 -2.47 -14.51 2.57
N GLU A 112 -1.28 -14.23 2.07
CA GLU A 112 -0.99 -14.23 0.63
C GLU A 112 -0.94 -15.65 0.02
N VAL A 113 -0.40 -16.63 0.75
CA VAL A 113 -0.39 -18.05 0.37
C VAL A 113 -1.82 -18.62 0.28
N ILE A 114 -2.79 -18.02 0.97
CA ILE A 114 -4.20 -18.36 0.80
C ILE A 114 -4.82 -17.58 -0.37
N ARG A 115 -4.53 -16.28 -0.46
CA ARG A 115 -5.17 -15.35 -1.40
C ARG A 115 -4.85 -15.65 -2.86
N TYR A 116 -3.57 -15.75 -3.20
CA TYR A 116 -3.16 -15.86 -4.58
C TYR A 116 -3.55 -17.20 -5.23
N PRO A 117 -3.40 -18.37 -4.56
CA PRO A 117 -3.94 -19.62 -5.10
C PRO A 117 -5.46 -19.58 -5.28
N GLN A 118 -6.18 -18.95 -4.34
CA GLN A 118 -7.63 -18.80 -4.46
C GLN A 118 -8.00 -17.96 -5.71
N TYR A 119 -7.27 -16.89 -6.00
CA TYR A 119 -7.46 -16.09 -7.21
C TYR A 119 -7.12 -16.87 -8.49
N ALA A 120 -5.97 -17.54 -8.53
CA ALA A 120 -5.55 -18.35 -9.67
C ALA A 120 -6.58 -19.44 -10.00
N LEU A 121 -6.96 -20.26 -9.03
CA LEU A 121 -7.90 -21.37 -9.24
C LEU A 121 -9.32 -20.88 -9.52
N SER A 122 -9.71 -19.71 -9.01
CA SER A 122 -11.01 -19.09 -9.34
C SER A 122 -11.06 -18.63 -10.80
N LEU A 123 -9.96 -18.13 -11.35
CA LEU A 123 -9.86 -17.75 -12.76
C LEU A 123 -9.98 -18.97 -13.68
N LEU A 124 -9.46 -20.12 -13.25
CA LEU A 124 -9.51 -21.40 -13.96
C LEU A 124 -10.85 -22.14 -13.76
N GLY A 125 -11.69 -21.71 -12.82
CA GLY A 125 -12.97 -22.36 -12.51
C GLY A 125 -12.84 -23.66 -11.71
N THR A 126 -11.66 -23.95 -11.16
CA THR A 126 -11.34 -25.19 -10.43
C THR A 126 -11.08 -24.96 -8.94
N CYS A 127 -11.44 -23.78 -8.41
CA CYS A 127 -11.17 -23.42 -7.01
C CYS A 127 -11.93 -24.33 -6.03
N PRO A 128 -11.22 -25.07 -5.15
CA PRO A 128 -11.87 -25.86 -4.12
C PRO A 128 -12.69 -25.00 -3.16
N ALA A 129 -13.81 -25.56 -2.67
CA ALA A 129 -14.67 -24.89 -1.69
C ALA A 129 -13.92 -24.61 -0.38
N ALA A 130 -13.05 -25.52 0.05
CA ALA A 130 -12.22 -25.36 1.25
C ALA A 130 -11.28 -24.14 1.14
N LEU A 131 -10.62 -23.96 -0.01
CA LEU A 131 -9.73 -22.82 -0.24
C LEU A 131 -10.51 -21.50 -0.29
N THR A 132 -11.71 -21.52 -0.89
CA THR A 132 -12.62 -20.36 -0.86
C THR A 132 -13.05 -20.04 0.57
N TRP A 133 -13.45 -21.04 1.35
CA TRP A 133 -13.82 -20.85 2.76
C TRP A 133 -12.66 -20.26 3.57
N LEU A 134 -11.44 -20.76 3.36
CA LEU A 134 -10.24 -20.29 4.03
C LEU A 134 -9.96 -18.82 3.69
N ARG A 135 -10.03 -18.44 2.40
CA ARG A 135 -9.86 -17.05 1.97
C ARG A 135 -10.81 -16.06 2.64
N TYR A 136 -12.03 -16.50 2.93
CA TYR A 136 -13.05 -15.67 3.58
C TYR A 136 -13.15 -15.89 5.09
N SER A 137 -12.31 -16.71 5.71
CA SER A 137 -12.34 -16.97 7.16
C SER A 137 -11.00 -16.75 7.86
N ALA A 138 -9.87 -16.89 7.16
CA ALA A 138 -8.53 -16.76 7.73
C ALA A 138 -8.24 -15.37 8.31
N PHE A 139 -8.94 -14.33 7.86
CA PHE A 139 -8.79 -12.98 8.40
C PHE A 139 -9.21 -12.87 9.88
N ILE A 140 -10.06 -13.77 10.37
CA ILE A 140 -10.57 -13.74 11.75
C ILE A 140 -9.41 -13.80 12.76
N PRO A 141 -8.49 -14.77 12.69
CA PRO A 141 -7.28 -14.75 13.50
C PRO A 141 -6.17 -13.89 12.91
N LEU A 142 -5.93 -13.96 11.59
CA LEU A 142 -4.73 -13.35 11.00
C LEU A 142 -4.76 -11.83 11.09
N TYR A 143 -5.91 -11.20 10.91
CA TYR A 143 -5.97 -9.74 10.83
C TYR A 143 -5.72 -9.05 12.19
N PRO A 144 -6.34 -9.47 13.31
CA PRO A 144 -5.97 -8.96 14.63
C PRO A 144 -4.50 -9.21 14.98
N ILE A 145 -3.97 -10.40 14.69
CA ILE A 145 -2.56 -10.74 15.00
C ILE A 145 -1.60 -9.85 14.20
N GLY A 146 -1.84 -9.68 12.90
CA GLY A 146 -1.01 -8.84 12.04
C GLY A 146 -1.02 -7.38 12.48
N MET A 147 -2.19 -6.84 12.81
CA MET A 147 -2.29 -5.43 13.22
C MET A 147 -1.74 -5.20 14.62
N PHE A 148 -2.32 -5.85 15.64
CA PHE A 148 -1.99 -5.59 17.04
C PHE A 148 -0.65 -6.21 17.45
N GLY A 149 -0.29 -7.36 16.91
CA GLY A 149 0.98 -8.04 17.21
C GLY A 149 2.13 -7.65 16.30
N GLY A 150 1.85 -6.98 15.18
CA GLY A 150 2.82 -6.61 14.16
C GLY A 150 2.86 -5.10 13.91
N GLU A 151 1.97 -4.60 13.05
CA GLU A 151 2.05 -3.24 12.49
C GLU A 151 2.06 -2.15 13.57
N MET A 152 1.13 -2.19 14.52
CA MET A 152 1.03 -1.17 15.58
C MET A 152 2.24 -1.21 16.51
N VAL A 153 2.72 -2.42 16.86
CA VAL A 153 3.90 -2.61 17.71
C VAL A 153 5.14 -2.07 17.00
N LEU A 154 5.31 -2.36 15.71
CA LEU A 154 6.46 -1.87 14.94
C LEU A 154 6.44 -0.35 14.77
N ILE A 155 5.26 0.23 14.51
CA ILE A 155 5.10 1.70 14.47
C ILE A 155 5.49 2.30 15.81
N TYR A 156 4.95 1.78 16.92
CA TYR A 156 5.26 2.26 18.26
C TYR A 156 6.75 2.15 18.60
N LEU A 157 7.37 0.99 18.33
CA LEU A 157 8.79 0.75 18.58
C LEU A 157 9.72 1.59 17.69
N SER A 158 9.23 2.05 16.53
CA SER A 158 10.00 2.96 15.67
C SER A 158 10.08 4.39 16.18
N LEU A 159 9.13 4.81 17.04
CA LEU A 159 9.00 6.21 17.48
C LEU A 159 10.29 6.79 18.11
N PRO A 160 11.00 6.10 19.02
CA PRO A 160 12.23 6.64 19.60
C PRO A 160 13.32 6.86 18.55
N PHE A 161 13.48 5.91 17.63
CA PHE A 161 14.45 6.01 16.54
C PHE A 161 14.11 7.14 15.57
N VAL A 162 12.83 7.26 15.18
CA VAL A 162 12.36 8.32 14.29
C VAL A 162 12.56 9.71 14.91
N LYS A 163 12.35 9.83 16.23
CA LYS A 163 12.56 11.10 16.95
C LYS A 163 14.04 11.50 17.00
N ALA A 164 14.95 10.54 17.16
CA ALA A 164 16.38 10.79 17.26
C ALA A 164 17.03 11.03 15.89
N GLU A 165 16.79 10.15 14.92
CA GLU A 165 17.55 10.10 13.66
C GLU A 165 16.86 10.80 12.49
N GLN A 166 15.57 11.13 12.62
CA GLN A 166 14.76 11.78 11.58
C GLN A 166 14.97 11.21 10.16
N PRO A 167 14.77 9.89 9.93
CA PRO A 167 15.20 9.19 8.71
C PRO A 167 14.48 9.61 7.41
N LEU A 168 13.46 10.48 7.52
CA LEU A 168 12.71 11.06 6.41
C LEU A 168 12.74 12.60 6.41
N ALA A 169 13.69 13.23 7.10
CA ALA A 169 13.83 14.68 7.16
C ALA A 169 13.85 15.34 5.77
N PHE A 170 14.49 14.71 4.77
CA PHE A 170 14.52 15.23 3.40
C PHE A 170 13.13 15.43 2.77
N VAL A 171 12.11 14.67 3.19
CA VAL A 171 10.71 14.83 2.76
C VAL A 171 9.99 15.80 3.70
N PHE A 172 10.05 15.54 5.00
CA PHE A 172 9.21 16.22 5.99
C PHE A 172 9.67 17.65 6.32
N ASN A 173 10.93 18.02 6.06
CA ASN A 173 11.39 19.40 6.24
C ASN A 173 10.71 20.41 5.30
N ARG A 174 10.02 19.93 4.25
CA ARG A 174 9.23 20.76 3.33
C ARG A 174 7.74 20.80 3.70
N LEU A 175 7.34 20.10 4.75
CA LEU A 175 5.94 19.95 5.18
C LEU A 175 5.72 20.64 6.53
N PRO A 176 4.48 21.03 6.85
CA PRO A 176 4.16 21.69 8.11
C PRO A 176 4.12 20.73 9.32
N PHE A 177 4.37 19.44 9.11
CA PHE A 177 4.35 18.40 10.13
C PHE A 177 5.59 17.52 9.99
N ASP A 178 6.04 16.92 11.10
CA ASP A 178 7.17 16.00 11.10
C ASP A 178 6.73 14.54 10.97
N TYR A 179 7.70 13.66 10.70
CA TYR A 179 7.43 12.24 10.54
C TYR A 179 6.93 11.58 11.85
N TYR A 180 7.46 12.02 13.00
CA TYR A 180 7.11 11.47 14.31
C TYR A 180 5.62 11.67 14.64
N HIS A 181 5.10 12.88 14.46
CA HIS A 181 3.70 13.22 14.69
C HIS A 181 2.79 12.50 13.71
N VAL A 182 3.22 12.29 12.46
CA VAL A 182 2.47 11.46 11.50
C VAL A 182 2.34 10.02 12.00
N LEU A 183 3.41 9.41 12.51
CA LEU A 183 3.34 8.07 13.10
C LEU A 183 2.41 8.01 14.33
N MET A 184 2.42 9.03 15.18
CA MET A 184 1.52 9.13 16.33
C MET A 184 0.05 9.22 15.90
N VAL A 185 -0.27 10.04 14.90
CA VAL A 185 -1.62 10.14 14.34
C VAL A 185 -2.06 8.82 13.72
N ILE A 186 -1.18 8.16 12.95
CA ILE A 186 -1.46 6.84 12.39
C ILE A 186 -1.75 5.84 13.51
N LEU A 187 -0.92 5.78 14.56
CA LEU A 187 -1.10 4.87 15.68
C LEU A 187 -2.44 5.09 16.39
N ALA A 188 -2.86 6.35 16.57
CA ALA A 188 -4.15 6.69 17.17
C ALA A 188 -5.35 6.36 16.27
N ALA A 189 -5.22 6.59 14.95
CA ALA A 189 -6.29 6.34 13.99
C ALA A 189 -6.43 4.85 13.60
N TYR A 190 -5.35 4.06 13.72
CA TYR A 190 -5.30 2.70 13.20
C TYR A 190 -6.39 1.78 13.75
N PRO A 191 -6.67 1.75 15.08
CA PRO A 191 -7.72 0.89 15.63
C PRO A 191 -9.11 1.18 15.06
N LEU A 192 -9.41 2.45 14.76
CA LEU A 192 -10.69 2.86 14.17
C LEU A 192 -10.81 2.35 12.74
N PHE A 193 -9.75 2.54 11.95
CA PHE A 193 -9.68 2.05 10.57
C PHE A 193 -9.77 0.53 10.50
N TRP A 194 -9.10 -0.16 11.42
CA TRP A 194 -9.15 -1.61 11.53
C TRP A 194 -10.55 -2.12 11.87
N LEU A 195 -11.25 -1.53 12.84
CA LEU A 195 -12.61 -1.96 13.17
C LEU A 195 -13.54 -1.84 11.96
N HIS A 196 -13.41 -0.73 11.21
CA HIS A 196 -14.14 -0.53 9.98
C HIS A 196 -13.85 -1.64 8.94
N LEU A 197 -12.58 -1.90 8.64
CA LEU A 197 -12.19 -2.95 7.68
C LEU A 197 -12.56 -4.36 8.16
N TYR A 198 -12.38 -4.65 9.45
CA TYR A 198 -12.68 -5.95 10.05
C TYR A 198 -14.17 -6.28 9.95
N THR A 199 -15.05 -5.32 10.28
CA THR A 199 -16.50 -5.51 10.09
C THR A 199 -16.87 -5.67 8.62
N HIS A 200 -16.21 -4.96 7.72
CA HIS A 200 -16.41 -5.13 6.28
C HIS A 200 -16.03 -6.54 5.80
N MET A 201 -14.94 -7.13 6.29
CA MET A 201 -14.57 -8.51 5.94
C MET A 201 -15.60 -9.55 6.41
N PHE A 202 -16.27 -9.34 7.55
CA PHE A 202 -17.41 -10.18 7.94
C PHE A 202 -18.60 -10.06 6.99
N ARG A 203 -18.89 -8.85 6.48
CA ARG A 203 -19.92 -8.65 5.46
C ARG A 203 -19.55 -9.40 4.17
N GLN A 204 -18.30 -9.31 3.73
CA GLN A 204 -17.80 -10.06 2.56
C GLN A 204 -17.92 -11.57 2.76
N ARG A 205 -17.51 -12.08 3.93
CA ARG A 205 -17.65 -13.49 4.30
C ARG A 205 -19.10 -13.95 4.22
N ARG A 206 -20.03 -13.20 4.83
CA ARG A 206 -21.46 -13.52 4.79
C ARG A 206 -21.98 -13.56 3.35
N ALA A 207 -21.66 -12.55 2.55
CA ALA A 207 -22.11 -12.46 1.16
C ALA A 207 -21.59 -13.61 0.28
N LYS A 208 -20.38 -14.13 0.55
CA LYS A 208 -19.71 -15.13 -0.27
C LYS A 208 -19.98 -16.56 0.14
N LEU A 209 -19.99 -16.83 1.45
CA LEU A 209 -20.15 -18.19 1.98
C LEU A 209 -21.60 -18.53 2.31
N PHE A 210 -22.45 -17.52 2.58
CA PHE A 210 -23.84 -17.70 2.96
C PHE A 210 -24.77 -16.85 2.08
N PRO A 211 -24.76 -17.05 0.75
CA PRO A 211 -25.65 -16.32 -0.13
C PRO A 211 -27.10 -16.64 0.26
N LYS A 212 -27.93 -15.61 0.45
CA LYS A 212 -29.37 -15.81 0.67
C LYS A 212 -29.94 -16.55 -0.54
N SER A 213 -30.54 -17.72 -0.33
CA SER A 213 -31.27 -18.41 -1.38
C SER A 213 -32.36 -17.47 -1.90
N ARG A 214 -32.25 -17.05 -3.17
CA ARG A 214 -33.39 -16.43 -3.85
C ARG A 214 -34.40 -17.55 -4.06
N ALA A 215 -35.45 -17.59 -3.25
CA ALA A 215 -36.64 -18.36 -3.57
C ALA A 215 -37.12 -17.95 -4.96
N GLY A 216 -37.18 -18.92 -5.89
CA GLY A 216 -37.79 -18.79 -7.21
C GLY A 216 -36.99 -17.99 -8.25
N GLY A 217 -36.37 -18.69 -9.19
CA GLY A 217 -35.91 -18.09 -10.45
C GLY A 217 -34.66 -18.77 -11.01
N LYS A 218 -34.86 -19.62 -12.03
CA LYS A 218 -33.82 -20.27 -12.83
C LYS A 218 -32.66 -19.31 -13.11
N LYS A 219 -31.42 -19.71 -12.79
CA LYS A 219 -30.23 -18.94 -13.20
C LYS A 219 -29.13 -19.83 -13.75
N ALA A 220 -28.82 -19.56 -15.01
CA ALA A 220 -27.58 -19.88 -15.68
C ALA A 220 -26.35 -19.39 -14.87
N HIS A 221 -25.27 -20.14 -14.98
CA HIS A 221 -23.94 -19.83 -14.44
C HIS A 221 -23.55 -18.36 -14.71
N LYS A 222 -23.64 -17.51 -13.68
CA LYS A 222 -23.00 -16.18 -13.70
C LYS A 222 -21.61 -16.30 -13.10
N ALA A 223 -20.62 -15.98 -13.93
CA ALA A 223 -19.22 -15.84 -13.56
C ALA A 223 -19.06 -15.02 -12.27
N VAL A 224 -18.17 -15.52 -11.42
CA VAL A 224 -17.75 -14.95 -10.13
C VAL A 224 -17.46 -13.46 -10.28
N ALA A 225 -18.40 -12.62 -9.85
CA ALA A 225 -18.11 -11.24 -9.54
C ALA A 225 -17.37 -11.24 -8.20
N ILE A 226 -16.08 -10.92 -8.21
CA ILE A 226 -15.43 -10.36 -7.02
C ILE A 226 -16.33 -9.20 -6.62
N VAL A 227 -16.91 -9.25 -5.41
CA VAL A 227 -17.73 -8.13 -4.93
C VAL A 227 -16.76 -6.96 -4.81
N PRO A 228 -16.88 -5.91 -5.63
CA PRO A 228 -16.03 -4.74 -5.48
C PRO A 228 -16.32 -4.13 -4.11
N LEU A 229 -15.29 -3.54 -3.47
CA LEU A 229 -15.56 -2.55 -2.44
C LEU A 229 -16.54 -1.53 -3.03
N SER A 230 -17.66 -1.30 -2.33
CA SER A 230 -18.70 -0.40 -2.81
C SER A 230 -18.07 0.96 -3.11
N PRO A 231 -18.35 1.57 -4.29
CA PRO A 231 -17.88 2.92 -4.65
C PRO A 231 -18.27 4.00 -3.64
N ASP A 232 -19.26 3.71 -2.78
CA ASP A 232 -19.82 4.61 -1.77
C ASP A 232 -18.79 5.06 -0.71
N MET A 233 -17.59 4.47 -0.70
CA MET A 233 -16.47 4.86 0.17
C MET A 233 -15.85 6.24 -0.14
N PHE A 234 -16.13 6.85 -1.30
CA PHE A 234 -15.58 8.16 -1.68
C PHE A 234 -16.62 9.12 -2.31
N ALA A 235 -17.89 8.75 -2.31
CA ALA A 235 -18.95 9.53 -2.93
C ALA A 235 -19.77 10.29 -1.86
N GLU A 236 -19.12 11.12 -1.06
CA GLU A 236 -19.83 12.11 -0.25
C GLU A 236 -18.99 13.38 -0.13
N THR A 237 -19.00 14.18 -1.20
CA THR A 237 -18.88 15.66 -1.25
C THR A 237 -18.77 16.04 -2.73
N THR A 238 -19.91 16.18 -3.40
CA THR A 238 -20.15 16.98 -4.64
C THR A 238 -21.57 16.73 -5.14
N ALA A 239 -22.55 16.85 -4.24
CA ALA A 239 -23.95 16.98 -4.62
C ALA A 239 -24.52 18.11 -3.76
N ASP A 240 -24.15 19.34 -4.12
CA ASP A 240 -25.00 20.55 -4.11
C ASP A 240 -24.14 21.83 -4.19
N ARG A 241 -23.38 21.99 -5.29
CA ARG A 241 -22.89 23.30 -5.71
C ARG A 241 -23.10 23.47 -7.21
N PRO A 242 -23.83 24.51 -7.66
CA PRO A 242 -23.87 24.85 -9.07
C PRO A 242 -22.47 25.23 -9.58
N ALA A 243 -22.14 24.76 -10.78
CA ALA A 243 -20.84 24.95 -11.43
C ALA A 243 -20.48 26.45 -11.59
N PRO A 244 -19.22 26.87 -11.38
CA PRO A 244 -18.81 28.24 -11.65
C PRO A 244 -18.58 28.41 -13.16
N ALA A 245 -19.64 28.65 -13.91
CA ALA A 245 -19.60 29.06 -15.32
C ALA A 245 -19.59 30.59 -15.49
N ALA A 246 -19.18 31.37 -14.48
CA ALA A 246 -19.28 32.84 -14.50
C ALA A 246 -18.08 33.56 -13.85
N ALA A 247 -16.85 33.08 -14.07
CA ALA A 247 -15.63 33.75 -13.59
C ALA A 247 -14.58 34.02 -14.70
N ALA A 248 -14.97 33.92 -15.97
CA ALA A 248 -14.08 34.17 -17.12
C ALA A 248 -14.52 35.35 -18.01
N ALA A 249 -15.45 36.21 -17.56
CA ALA A 249 -16.01 37.28 -18.39
C ALA A 249 -16.15 38.64 -17.68
N ALA A 250 -15.27 38.97 -16.73
CA ALA A 250 -15.29 40.27 -16.05
C ALA A 250 -13.89 40.81 -15.72
N VAL A 251 -13.00 40.89 -16.73
CA VAL A 251 -11.82 41.79 -16.72
C VAL A 251 -11.67 42.43 -18.10
N ALA A 252 -12.76 42.89 -18.68
CA ALA A 252 -12.75 43.74 -19.86
C ALA A 252 -13.68 44.92 -19.58
N SER A 253 -13.12 46.14 -19.67
CA SER A 253 -13.75 47.46 -19.46
C SER A 253 -13.46 48.12 -18.10
N LYS A 254 -12.34 48.84 -18.01
CA LYS A 254 -12.36 50.30 -17.77
C LYS A 254 -10.95 50.90 -17.83
N ASP A 255 -10.86 51.96 -18.64
CA ASP A 255 -10.02 53.15 -18.50
C ASP A 255 -8.49 52.92 -18.56
N GLY A 256 -7.75 53.36 -19.59
CA GLY A 256 -7.77 54.69 -20.18
C GLY A 256 -6.73 55.56 -19.48
N GLY A 257 -5.46 55.52 -19.91
CA GLY A 257 -4.43 56.38 -19.33
C GLY A 257 -2.99 56.04 -19.72
N ALA A 258 -2.49 56.78 -20.72
CA ALA A 258 -1.10 57.20 -20.94
C ALA A 258 0.07 56.19 -20.82
N LEU A 259 0.66 55.90 -21.99
CA LEU A 259 2.09 55.53 -22.12
C LEU A 259 2.99 56.69 -21.68
N PRO A 260 4.23 56.36 -21.24
CA PRO A 260 5.36 56.93 -21.94
C PRO A 260 6.34 55.87 -22.42
N SER A 261 7.07 56.25 -23.46
CA SER A 261 7.88 55.39 -24.31
C SER A 261 9.37 55.51 -24.00
N ILE A 262 10.12 54.56 -24.57
CA ILE A 262 11.47 54.72 -25.15
C ILE A 262 12.69 54.50 -24.22
N SER A 263 13.33 53.34 -24.47
CA SER A 263 14.73 53.16 -24.91
C SER A 263 15.84 52.71 -23.96
N HIS A 264 16.77 51.98 -24.60
CA HIS A 264 18.18 51.73 -24.27
C HIS A 264 18.45 50.69 -23.16
N PHE A 265 19.45 49.81 -23.22
CA PHE A 265 20.48 49.38 -24.18
C PHE A 265 21.31 48.29 -23.44
N HIS A 266 21.85 47.28 -24.13
CA HIS A 266 23.02 46.43 -23.79
C HIS A 266 23.06 45.67 -22.43
N SER A 267 23.13 44.34 -22.41
CA SER A 267 24.31 43.48 -22.65
C SER A 267 25.41 43.54 -21.57
N SER A 268 25.71 42.35 -21.05
CA SER A 268 27.01 41.88 -20.54
C SER A 268 27.23 41.92 -19.03
N GLY A 269 27.70 40.79 -18.48
CA GLY A 269 28.16 40.71 -17.10
C GLY A 269 28.30 39.29 -16.53
N ALA A 270 28.96 38.39 -17.24
CA ALA A 270 29.47 37.15 -16.65
C ALA A 270 30.47 37.49 -15.53
N THR A 271 30.34 36.87 -14.35
CA THR A 271 31.44 36.81 -13.37
C THR A 271 31.66 35.37 -12.91
N ARG A 272 32.89 34.91 -13.13
CA ARG A 272 33.40 33.57 -12.83
C ARG A 272 33.73 33.41 -11.35
N LEU A 273 33.54 32.17 -10.91
CA LEU A 273 34.23 31.39 -9.88
C LEU A 273 35.63 31.89 -9.41
N ARG A 274 35.89 31.75 -8.11
CA ARG A 274 37.18 31.23 -7.60
C ARG A 274 37.02 30.55 -6.22
N PRO A 275 37.70 29.40 -5.98
CA PRO A 275 37.74 28.71 -4.69
C PRO A 275 39.01 29.05 -3.88
N ALA A 276 38.97 28.85 -2.56
CA ALA A 276 40.14 28.82 -1.67
C ALA A 276 39.98 27.58 -0.77
N ALA A 277 40.80 26.52 -0.86
CA ALA A 277 42.25 26.36 -0.64
C ALA A 277 42.47 25.63 0.69
N ALA A 278 42.98 24.40 0.56
CA ALA A 278 43.47 23.54 1.62
C ALA A 278 44.79 24.08 2.21
N ALA A 279 45.00 23.86 3.49
CA ALA A 279 46.30 23.99 4.14
C ALA A 279 46.59 22.73 4.96
N ALA A 280 47.71 22.07 4.65
CA ALA A 280 48.30 20.96 5.37
C ALA A 280 49.58 21.44 6.07
N ALA A 281 49.77 21.02 7.33
CA ALA A 281 51.04 20.85 8.07
C ALA A 281 50.66 20.28 9.45
N GLY A 282 51.16 19.17 9.98
CA GLY A 282 52.48 18.57 9.86
C GLY A 282 53.39 19.15 10.95
N ARG A 283 53.49 18.50 12.12
CA ARG A 283 54.64 18.59 13.05
C ARG A 283 54.57 17.54 14.17
N SER A 284 55.71 16.83 14.29
CA SER A 284 56.27 15.98 15.37
C SER A 284 55.41 14.89 16.01
#